data_AF-A0A2D5VIE8-F1
#
_entry.id   AF-A0A2D5VIE8-F1
#
_cell.length_a   1.000
_cell.length_b   1.000
_cell.length_c   1.000
_cell.angle_alpha   90.00
_cell.angle_beta   90.00
_cell.angle_gamma   90.00
#
_symmetry.space_group_name_H-M   'P 1'
#
loop_
_entity.id
_entity.type
_entity.pdbx_description
1 polymer ?
#
loop_
_entity_poly.entity_id
_entity_poly.type
_entity_poly.pdbx_seq_one_letter_code
_entity_poly.pdbx_strand_id
1 'polypeptide(L)'
;MASNKKFMMYIDGKVEMEADGAVTDVKPLPQWIGGDQRGDNSHWFHGWMDDFSIWTEVLDAKEIREIMEKGILSVTGKEKLAVFWAKVKS
;
A
#
# COMPACT_ATOMS: atom_id res chain seq x y z
N MET A 1 -11.58 12.49 24.69
CA MET A 1 -10.91 13.21 23.60
C MET A 1 -10.97 12.31 22.38
N ALA A 2 -11.62 12.73 21.29
CA ALA A 2 -11.61 11.94 20.06
C ALA A 2 -10.15 11.80 19.61
N SER A 3 -9.68 10.58 19.34
CA SER A 3 -8.32 10.41 18.82
C SER A 3 -8.24 11.16 17.49
N ASN A 4 -7.26 12.07 17.34
CA ASN A 4 -6.94 12.80 16.09
C ASN A 4 -6.43 11.83 15.00
N LYS A 5 -7.22 10.83 14.64
CA LYS A 5 -6.92 9.89 13.57
C LYS A 5 -7.54 10.46 12.30
N LYS A 6 -6.68 10.73 11.33
CA LYS A 6 -7.05 11.23 10.00
C LYS A 6 -6.74 10.18 8.96
N PHE A 7 -7.64 10.03 8.00
CA PHE A 7 -7.35 9.38 6.73
C PHE A 7 -6.85 10.42 5.75
N MET A 8 -5.77 10.09 5.06
CA MET A 8 -5.10 10.99 4.11
C MET A 8 -4.98 10.28 2.77
N MET A 9 -5.46 10.91 1.70
CA MET A 9 -5.26 10.43 0.33
C MET A 9 -4.26 11.32 -0.38
N TYR A 10 -3.24 10.70 -0.95
CA TYR A 10 -2.21 11.38 -1.73
C TYR A 10 -2.31 10.95 -3.20
N ILE A 11 -2.25 11.92 -4.12
CA ILE A 11 -2.07 11.69 -5.56
C ILE A 11 -0.85 12.52 -5.99
N ASP A 12 0.09 11.92 -6.73
CA ASP A 12 1.35 12.56 -7.12
C ASP A 12 2.10 13.21 -5.94
N GLY A 13 2.04 12.57 -4.76
CA GLY A 13 2.70 13.01 -3.53
C GLY A 13 2.06 14.23 -2.86
N LYS A 14 0.88 14.69 -3.31
CA LYS A 14 0.14 15.82 -2.75
C LYS A 14 -1.13 15.34 -2.05
N VAL A 15 -1.48 15.96 -0.93
CA VAL A 15 -2.75 15.68 -0.24
C VAL A 15 -3.90 16.15 -1.11
N GLU A 16 -4.74 15.22 -1.52
CA GLU A 16 -5.97 15.50 -2.28
C GLU A 16 -7.21 15.37 -1.38
N MET A 17 -7.13 14.62 -0.28
CA MET A 17 -8.23 14.47 0.66
C MET A 17 -7.72 14.26 2.08
N GLU A 18 -8.41 14.89 3.03
CA GLU A 18 -8.35 14.58 4.45
C GLU A 18 -9.75 14.23 4.95
N ALA A 19 -9.85 13.21 5.79
CA ALA A 19 -11.09 12.86 6.47
C ALA A 19 -10.82 12.50 7.93
N ASP A 20 -11.71 12.94 8.82
CA ASP A 20 -11.68 12.55 10.23
C ASP A 20 -12.21 11.12 10.39
N GLY A 21 -11.52 10.30 11.17
CA GLY A 21 -12.00 8.96 11.52
C GLY A 21 -10.90 7.94 11.69
N ALA A 22 -11.27 6.84 12.35
CA ALA A 22 -10.46 5.63 12.44
C ALA A 22 -11.25 4.50 11.79
N VAL A 23 -10.69 3.88 10.76
CA VAL A 23 -11.22 2.61 10.25
C VAL A 23 -10.70 1.51 11.15
N THR A 24 -11.54 0.58 11.55
CA THR A 24 -11.11 -0.63 12.26
C THR A 24 -10.40 -1.56 11.28
N ASP A 25 -9.37 -2.27 11.76
CA ASP A 25 -8.65 -3.25 10.95
C ASP A 25 -9.61 -4.19 10.21
N VAL A 26 -9.28 -4.44 8.94
CA VAL A 26 -10.06 -5.31 8.08
C VAL A 26 -10.09 -6.70 8.73
N LYS A 27 -11.27 -7.30 8.85
CA LYS A 27 -11.39 -8.71 9.25
C LYS A 27 -10.43 -9.55 8.39
N PRO A 28 -9.81 -10.63 8.93
CA PRO A 28 -8.88 -11.48 8.19
C PRO A 28 -9.65 -12.28 7.12
N LEU A 29 -10.02 -11.59 6.06
CA LEU A 29 -10.62 -12.10 4.85
C LEU A 29 -9.56 -12.05 3.74
N PRO A 30 -9.66 -12.91 2.72
CA PRO A 30 -8.84 -12.79 1.52
C PRO A 30 -8.90 -11.35 0.99
N GLN A 31 -7.73 -10.71 0.89
CA GLN A 31 -7.59 -9.41 0.28
C GLN A 31 -7.34 -9.58 -1.22
N TRP A 32 -7.87 -8.67 -2.01
CA TRP A 32 -7.79 -8.71 -3.47
C TRP A 32 -7.06 -7.46 -3.97
N ILE A 33 -6.18 -7.66 -4.95
CA ILE A 33 -5.51 -6.57 -5.67
C ILE A 33 -6.03 -6.62 -7.10
N GLY A 34 -6.42 -5.47 -7.65
CA GLY A 34 -6.89 -5.35 -9.03
C GLY A 34 -8.35 -5.78 -9.27
N GLY A 35 -9.13 -6.06 -8.22
CA GLY A 35 -10.55 -6.36 -8.38
C GLY A 35 -11.31 -6.53 -7.07
N ASP A 36 -12.63 -6.51 -7.16
CA ASP A 36 -13.55 -6.80 -6.06
C ASP A 36 -14.23 -8.17 -6.28
N GLN A 37 -14.12 -9.10 -5.33
CA GLN A 37 -14.69 -10.46 -5.46
C GLN A 37 -16.13 -10.55 -4.90
N ARG A 38 -16.98 -9.55 -5.13
CA ARG A 38 -18.38 -9.55 -4.65
C ARG A 38 -19.40 -10.22 -5.57
N GLY A 39 -18.98 -10.76 -6.72
CA GLY A 39 -19.84 -11.55 -7.62
C GLY A 39 -19.51 -11.41 -9.11
N ASP A 40 -20.42 -11.88 -9.97
CA ASP A 40 -20.22 -12.00 -11.42
C ASP A 40 -20.09 -10.65 -12.15
N ASN A 41 -20.67 -9.57 -11.60
CA ASN A 41 -20.47 -8.18 -12.05
C ASN A 41 -19.35 -7.48 -11.26
N SER A 42 -18.28 -8.20 -10.97
CA SER A 42 -17.14 -7.68 -10.20
C SER A 42 -16.45 -6.53 -10.93
N HIS A 43 -16.03 -5.53 -10.16
CA HIS A 43 -15.34 -4.36 -10.67
C HIS A 43 -13.84 -4.71 -10.79
N TRP A 44 -13.38 -4.94 -12.02
CA TRP A 44 -11.98 -5.25 -12.31
C TRP A 44 -11.21 -3.99 -12.70
N PHE A 45 -9.99 -3.87 -12.16
CA PHE A 45 -9.05 -2.85 -12.60
C PHE A 45 -8.42 -3.27 -13.93
N HIS A 46 -8.48 -2.40 -14.93
CA HIS A 46 -7.93 -2.64 -16.26
C HIS A 46 -6.77 -1.68 -16.51
N GLY A 47 -5.56 -2.08 -16.11
CA GLY A 47 -4.37 -1.25 -16.23
C GLY A 47 -3.14 -1.91 -15.63
N TRP A 48 -2.05 -1.14 -15.55
CA TRP A 48 -0.80 -1.56 -14.92
C TRP A 48 -0.75 -1.04 -13.49
N MET A 49 -0.28 -1.89 -12.57
CA MET A 49 0.04 -1.53 -11.20
C MET A 49 1.49 -1.95 -10.94
N ASP A 50 2.24 -1.10 -10.26
CA ASP A 50 3.57 -1.38 -9.77
C ASP A 50 3.73 -0.77 -8.37
N ASP A 51 4.74 -1.20 -7.63
CA ASP A 51 5.05 -0.70 -6.27
C ASP A 51 3.86 -0.72 -5.30
N PHE A 52 3.15 -1.86 -5.21
CA PHE A 52 2.09 -2.06 -4.22
C PHE A 52 2.65 -2.45 -2.84
N SER A 53 2.33 -1.68 -1.79
CA SER A 53 2.65 -2.00 -0.39
C SER A 53 1.49 -1.71 0.58
N ILE A 54 1.52 -2.39 1.73
CA ILE A 54 0.66 -2.13 2.88
C ILE A 54 1.56 -2.00 4.11
N TRP A 55 1.28 -1.00 4.96
CA TRP A 55 2.08 -0.68 6.14
C TRP A 55 1.24 -0.79 7.41
N THR A 56 1.87 -1.16 8.53
CA THR A 56 1.24 -1.17 9.86
C THR A 56 1.37 0.18 10.58
N GLU A 57 2.02 1.15 9.94
CA GLU A 57 2.32 2.46 10.48
C GLU A 57 1.83 3.56 9.51
N VAL A 58 1.60 4.76 10.06
CA VAL A 58 1.23 5.93 9.25
C VAL A 58 2.50 6.51 8.64
N LEU A 59 2.54 6.58 7.31
CA LEU A 59 3.64 7.21 6.58
C LEU A 59 3.51 8.74 6.61
N ASP A 60 4.64 9.42 6.77
CA ASP A 60 4.71 10.86 6.58
C ASP A 60 4.93 11.26 5.11
N ALA A 61 4.81 12.56 4.82
CA ALA A 61 4.92 13.08 3.45
C ALA A 61 6.31 12.89 2.83
N LYS A 62 7.37 12.81 3.64
CA LYS A 62 8.72 12.57 3.16
C LYS A 62 8.88 11.10 2.77
N GLU A 63 8.40 10.18 3.61
CA GLU A 63 8.44 8.73 3.34
C GLU A 63 7.66 8.37 2.06
N ILE A 64 6.45 8.93 1.89
CA ILE A 64 5.66 8.75 0.66
C ILE A 64 6.47 9.17 -0.57
N ARG A 65 7.12 10.34 -0.50
CA ARG A 65 7.90 10.88 -1.62
C ARG A 65 9.13 10.03 -1.93
N GLU A 66 9.82 9.54 -0.90
CA GLU A 66 10.95 8.62 -1.08
C GLU A 66 10.53 7.30 -1.74
N ILE A 67 9.37 6.74 -1.35
CA ILE A 67 8.82 5.52 -1.98
C ILE A 67 8.47 5.79 -3.44
N MET A 68 7.82 6.91 -3.75
CA MET A 68 7.48 7.27 -5.14
C MET A 68 8.72 7.42 -6.05
N GLU A 69 9.82 7.97 -5.51
CA GLU A 69 11.05 8.22 -6.29
C GLU A 69 11.92 6.97 -6.46
N LYS A 70 11.92 6.09 -5.46
CA LYS A 70 12.86 4.95 -5.38
C LYS A 70 12.20 3.59 -5.60
N GLY A 71 10.87 3.55 -5.65
CA GLY A 71 10.08 2.33 -5.62
C GLY A 71 10.13 1.62 -4.25
N ILE A 72 9.40 0.53 -4.12
CA ILE A 72 9.46 -0.31 -2.91
C ILE A 72 10.67 -1.23 -3.05
N LEU A 73 11.75 -0.87 -2.36
CA LEU A 73 12.91 -1.74 -2.25
C LEU A 73 12.57 -2.91 -1.34
N SER A 74 12.71 -4.14 -1.86
CA SER A 74 12.49 -5.40 -1.13
C SER A 74 13.43 -5.61 0.06
N VAL A 75 14.43 -4.73 0.22
CA VAL A 75 15.39 -4.73 1.32
C VAL A 75 15.64 -3.28 1.72
N THR A 76 15.14 -2.86 2.89
CA THR A 76 15.65 -1.66 3.55
C THR A 76 17.11 -1.90 3.86
N GLY A 77 17.99 -1.09 3.26
CA GLY A 77 19.44 -1.27 3.34
C GLY A 77 20.00 -1.03 4.75
N LYS A 78 19.78 -1.96 5.66
CA LYS A 78 20.67 -2.22 6.79
C LYS A 78 21.45 -3.47 6.41
N GLU A 79 22.56 -3.23 5.73
CA GLU A 79 23.52 -4.22 5.22
C GLU A 79 23.14 -4.85 3.87
N LYS A 80 23.74 -4.27 2.82
CA LYS A 80 23.62 -4.68 1.41
C LYS A 80 24.05 -6.13 1.21
N LEU A 81 23.11 -7.00 0.82
CA LEU A 81 23.23 -8.00 -0.25
C LEU A 81 21.94 -8.83 -0.31
N ALA A 82 21.19 -8.74 -1.42
CA ALA A 82 20.16 -9.73 -1.73
C ALA A 82 20.87 -11.05 -2.12
N VAL A 83 20.74 -12.10 -1.29
CA VAL A 83 21.45 -13.38 -1.47
C VAL A 83 20.60 -14.53 -2.01
N PHE A 84 19.32 -14.33 -2.32
CA PHE A 84 18.54 -15.34 -3.05
C PHE A 84 17.28 -14.74 -3.71
N TRP A 85 17.18 -14.94 -5.02
CA TRP A 85 15.93 -14.86 -5.76
C TRP A 85 15.22 -16.21 -5.65
N ALA A 86 13.94 -16.21 -5.28
CA ALA A 86 13.18 -17.43 -5.06
C ALA A 86 13.18 -18.32 -6.32
N LYS A 87 13.47 -19.61 -6.14
CA LYS A 87 13.34 -20.64 -7.18
C LYS A 87 11.85 -20.94 -7.41
N VAL A 88 11.34 -20.64 -8.60
CA VAL A 88 10.05 -21.17 -9.05
C VAL A 88 10.18 -22.69 -9.09
N LYS A 89 9.40 -23.39 -8.28
CA LYS A 89 9.34 -24.85 -8.31
C LYS A 89 8.51 -25.27 -9.53
N SER A 90 9.09 -26.15 -10.36
CA SER A 90 8.42 -26.90 -11.42
C SER A 90 7.27 -27.75 -10.87
#